data_AF-A0A259N9P0-F1
#
_entry.id   AF-A0A259N9P0-F1
#
_cell.length_a   1.000
_cell.length_b   1.000
_cell.length_c   1.000
_cell.angle_alpha   90.00
_cell.angle_beta   90.00
_cell.angle_gamma   90.00
#
_symmetry.space_group_name_H-M   'P 1'
#
loop_
_entity.id
_entity.type
_entity.pdbx_description
1 polymer ?
#
loop_
_entity_poly.entity_id
_entity_poly.type
_entity_poly.pdbx_seq_one_letter_code
_entity_poly.pdbx_strand_id
1 'polypeptide(L)'
;FVQVVALLKDRANTLLEIAEGAKLFYLPAPTHSSEQIAANIPQEIVPALKDLISALQSAEHSKAAYGAAFKEVLAKHQIKMPALAMPVRFALFATTQTPAIDAVMVVLGKEEVVKRLSKVV
;
A
#
# COMPACT_ATOMS: atom_id res chain seq x y z
N PHE A 1 1.29 15.96 8.57
CA PHE A 1 2.71 15.90 8.99
C PHE A 1 2.90 15.08 10.26
N VAL A 2 2.20 15.36 11.38
CA VAL A 2 2.36 14.60 12.66
C VAL A 2 2.24 13.08 12.50
N GLN A 3 1.22 12.60 11.77
CA GLN A 3 1.03 11.16 11.51
C GLN A 3 2.18 10.53 10.71
N VAL A 4 2.77 11.27 9.75
CA VAL A 4 3.91 10.81 8.94
C VAL A 4 5.14 10.64 9.82
N VAL A 5 5.44 11.63 10.67
CA VAL A 5 6.56 11.55 11.61
C VAL A 5 6.35 10.39 12.61
N ALA A 6 5.13 10.23 13.13
CA ALA A 6 4.81 9.14 14.04
C ALA A 6 5.03 7.75 13.41
N LEU A 7 4.79 7.61 12.11
CA LEU A 7 5.00 6.37 11.37
C LEU A 7 6.49 6.04 11.14
N LEU A 8 7.34 7.06 11.01
CA LEU A 8 8.74 6.92 10.59
C LEU A 8 9.73 6.95 11.77
N LYS A 9 9.43 7.73 12.82
CA LYS A 9 10.39 8.03 13.91
C LYS A 9 10.92 6.80 14.62
N ASP A 10 10.12 5.74 14.76
CA ASP A 10 10.52 4.54 15.52
C ASP A 10 11.54 3.68 14.77
N ARG A 11 11.77 3.95 13.47
CA ARG A 11 12.73 3.22 12.63
C ARG A 11 13.87 4.10 12.11
N ALA A 12 13.81 5.41 12.33
CA ALA A 12 14.76 6.36 11.82
C ALA A 12 15.83 6.71 12.87
N ASN A 13 17.10 6.68 12.48
CA ASN A 13 18.23 7.09 13.31
C ASN A 13 18.54 8.58 13.17
N THR A 14 18.09 9.20 12.08
CA THR A 14 18.37 10.61 11.76
C THR A 14 17.12 11.33 11.25
N LEU A 15 17.09 12.66 11.37
CA LEU A 15 16.03 13.49 10.77
C LEU A 15 16.04 13.39 9.24
N LEU A 16 17.19 13.13 8.63
CA LEU A 16 17.31 12.91 7.18
C LEU A 16 16.56 11.65 6.75
N GLU A 17 16.61 10.57 7.53
CA GLU A 17 15.84 9.34 7.26
C GLU A 17 14.33 9.59 7.35
N ILE A 18 13.87 10.42 8.30
CA ILE A 18 12.46 10.84 8.37
C ILE A 18 12.07 11.65 7.14
N ALA A 19 12.92 12.59 6.72
CA ALA A 19 12.66 13.40 5.53
C ALA A 19 12.60 12.54 4.26
N GLU A 20 13.49 11.55 4.12
CA GLU A 20 13.50 10.61 3.00
C GLU A 20 12.22 9.75 3.00
N GLY A 21 11.85 9.15 4.14
CA GLY A 21 10.64 8.35 4.26
C GLY A 21 9.36 9.16 4.04
N ALA A 22 9.35 10.44 4.40
CA ALA A 22 8.20 11.32 4.21
C ALA A 22 7.90 11.57 2.73
N LYS A 23 8.89 11.47 1.83
CA LYS A 23 8.69 11.64 0.38
C LYS A 23 7.61 10.70 -0.18
N LEU A 24 7.43 9.52 0.41
CA LEU A 24 6.36 8.58 0.05
C LEU A 24 4.96 9.22 0.06
N PHE A 25 4.73 10.18 0.95
CA PHE A 25 3.43 10.83 1.18
C PHE A 25 3.29 12.20 0.51
N TYR A 26 4.41 12.82 0.14
CA TYR A 26 4.44 14.21 -0.35
C TYR A 26 4.85 14.35 -1.81
N LEU A 27 5.42 13.32 -2.43
CA LEU A 27 5.64 13.28 -3.86
C LEU A 27 4.35 12.91 -4.62
N PRO A 28 4.22 13.31 -5.89
CA PRO A 28 3.13 12.86 -6.75
C PRO A 28 3.01 11.34 -6.80
N ALA A 29 1.81 10.83 -7.07
CA ALA A 29 1.60 9.41 -7.29
C ALA A 29 2.55 8.89 -8.38
N PRO A 30 3.16 7.71 -8.20
CA PRO A 30 4.06 7.16 -9.20
C PRO A 30 3.31 6.84 -10.50
N THR A 31 4.02 6.95 -11.61
CA THR A 31 3.59 6.43 -12.91
C THR A 31 4.30 5.10 -13.13
N HIS A 32 3.56 4.05 -13.46
CA HIS A 32 4.12 2.71 -13.70
C HIS A 32 4.04 2.38 -15.19
N SER A 33 5.13 1.88 -15.77
CA SER A 33 5.10 1.31 -17.12
C SER A 33 4.46 -0.08 -17.10
N SER A 34 4.00 -0.55 -18.26
CA SER A 34 3.43 -1.90 -18.40
C SER A 34 4.42 -2.98 -17.99
N GLU A 35 5.71 -2.80 -18.28
CA GLU A 35 6.79 -3.71 -17.90
C GLU A 35 6.99 -3.73 -16.39
N GLN A 36 6.93 -2.57 -15.73
CA GLN A 36 7.05 -2.47 -14.28
C GLN A 36 5.85 -3.13 -13.57
N ILE A 37 4.64 -2.94 -14.09
CA ILE A 37 3.43 -3.60 -13.57
C ILE A 37 3.60 -5.12 -13.71
N ALA A 38 3.94 -5.62 -14.90
CA ALA A 38 4.12 -7.06 -15.12
C ALA A 38 5.20 -7.68 -14.22
N ALA A 39 6.28 -6.94 -13.92
CA ALA A 39 7.38 -7.42 -13.07
C ALA A 39 7.04 -7.45 -11.58
N ASN A 40 6.15 -6.57 -11.10
CA ASN A 40 5.87 -6.40 -9.66
C ASN A 40 4.46 -6.84 -9.25
N ILE A 41 3.56 -7.02 -10.22
CA ILE A 41 2.16 -7.40 -10.01
C ILE A 41 1.88 -8.57 -10.95
N PRO A 42 2.16 -9.80 -10.50
CA PRO A 42 1.89 -11.00 -11.28
C PRO A 42 0.40 -11.10 -11.63
N GLN A 43 0.09 -11.60 -12.83
CA GLN A 43 -1.28 -11.65 -13.35
C GLN A 43 -2.22 -12.44 -12.43
N GLU A 44 -1.70 -13.47 -11.76
CA GLU A 44 -2.44 -14.29 -10.78
C GLU A 44 -2.84 -13.53 -9.51
N ILE A 45 -2.20 -12.40 -9.20
CA ILE A 45 -2.53 -11.57 -8.02
C ILE A 45 -3.61 -10.52 -8.33
N VAL A 46 -3.84 -10.21 -9.60
CA VAL A 46 -4.82 -9.17 -10.02
C VAL A 46 -6.23 -9.42 -9.46
N PRO A 47 -6.78 -10.65 -9.44
CA PRO A 47 -8.07 -10.91 -8.79
C PRO A 47 -8.09 -10.56 -7.29
N ALA A 48 -7.03 -10.89 -6.56
CA ALA A 48 -6.91 -10.55 -5.15
C ALA A 48 -6.80 -9.04 -4.93
N LEU A 49 -6.10 -8.32 -5.80
CA LEU A 49 -6.03 -6.85 -5.76
C LEU A 49 -7.40 -6.21 -5.99
N LYS A 50 -8.20 -6.71 -6.95
CA LYS A 50 -9.56 -6.20 -7.21
C LYS A 50 -10.48 -6.40 -6.01
N ASP A 51 -10.41 -7.57 -5.37
CA ASP A 51 -11.16 -7.83 -4.13
C ASP A 51 -10.70 -6.92 -2.98
N LEU A 52 -9.39 -6.68 -2.85
CA LEU A 52 -8.86 -5.75 -1.85
C LEU A 52 -9.35 -4.32 -2.09
N ILE A 53 -9.38 -3.85 -3.35
CA ILE A 53 -9.92 -2.53 -3.69
C ILE A 53 -11.38 -2.42 -3.22
N SER A 54 -12.20 -3.44 -3.51
CA SER A 54 -13.61 -3.46 -3.10
C SER A 54 -13.77 -3.46 -1.58
N ALA A 55 -12.99 -4.28 -0.86
CA ALA A 55 -13.00 -4.33 0.60
C ALA A 55 -12.54 -3.00 1.23
N LEU A 56 -11.54 -2.34 0.64
CA LEU A 56 -11.05 -1.05 1.14
C LEU A 56 -12.10 0.07 0.96
N GLN A 57 -12.85 0.07 -0.15
CA GLN A 57 -13.90 1.07 -0.39
C GLN A 57 -14.97 1.08 0.72
N SER A 58 -15.40 -0.11 1.16
CA SER A 58 -16.40 -0.30 2.22
C SER A 58 -15.83 -0.23 3.63
N ALA A 59 -14.51 -0.42 3.80
CA ALA A 59 -13.86 -0.38 5.09
C ALA A 59 -13.90 1.02 5.74
N GLU A 60 -13.95 1.00 7.06
CA GLU A 60 -13.64 2.16 7.89
C GLU A 60 -12.19 2.61 7.63
N HIS A 61 -11.94 3.92 7.65
CA HIS A 61 -10.59 4.49 7.45
C HIS A 61 -9.72 4.29 8.70
N SER A 62 -9.35 3.04 8.99
CA SER A 62 -8.56 2.68 10.16
C SER A 62 -7.57 1.56 9.86
N LYS A 63 -6.47 1.53 10.63
CA LYS A 63 -5.44 0.50 10.49
C LYS A 63 -6.02 -0.90 10.71
N ALA A 64 -6.90 -1.04 11.69
CA ALA A 64 -7.54 -2.31 12.02
C ALA A 64 -8.43 -2.82 10.88
N ALA A 65 -9.26 -1.95 10.30
CA ALA A 65 -10.13 -2.31 9.19
C ALA A 65 -9.33 -2.68 7.93
N TYR A 66 -8.26 -1.94 7.62
CA TYR A 66 -7.38 -2.28 6.50
C TYR A 66 -6.61 -3.58 6.72
N GLY A 67 -6.13 -3.83 7.94
CA GLY A 67 -5.53 -5.11 8.30
C GLY A 67 -6.51 -6.28 8.18
N ALA A 68 -7.79 -6.06 8.52
CA ALA A 68 -8.85 -7.06 8.37
C ALA A 68 -9.16 -7.34 6.89
N ALA A 69 -9.28 -6.30 6.06
CA ALA A 69 -9.49 -6.44 4.61
C ALA A 69 -8.38 -7.25 3.94
N PHE A 70 -7.11 -7.01 4.31
CA PHE A 70 -5.99 -7.84 3.86
C PHE A 70 -6.17 -9.30 4.26
N LYS A 71 -6.49 -9.59 5.53
CA LYS A 71 -6.66 -10.97 6.01
C LYS A 71 -7.79 -11.70 5.29
N GLU A 72 -8.91 -11.03 5.06
CA GLU A 72 -10.05 -11.57 4.32
C GLU A 72 -9.65 -11.98 2.90
N VAL A 73 -9.01 -11.08 2.15
CA VAL A 73 -8.57 -11.34 0.77
C VAL A 73 -7.52 -12.45 0.73
N LEU A 74 -6.53 -12.43 1.63
CA LEU A 74 -5.50 -13.47 1.70
C LEU A 74 -6.12 -14.86 1.95
N ALA A 75 -7.11 -14.95 2.84
CA ALA A 75 -7.82 -16.18 3.12
C ALA A 75 -8.65 -16.66 1.92
N LYS A 76 -9.39 -15.75 1.26
CA LYS A 76 -10.20 -16.05 0.07
C LYS A 76 -9.37 -16.62 -1.07
N HIS A 77 -8.19 -16.05 -1.31
CA HIS A 77 -7.31 -16.44 -2.42
C HIS A 77 -6.24 -17.46 -2.01
N GLN A 78 -6.19 -17.87 -0.74
CA GLN A 78 -5.21 -18.82 -0.19
C GLN A 78 -3.74 -18.40 -0.43
N ILE A 79 -3.48 -17.09 -0.39
CA ILE A 79 -2.14 -16.52 -0.60
C ILE A 79 -1.55 -15.97 0.70
N LYS A 80 -0.22 -15.86 0.76
CA LYS A 80 0.50 -15.32 1.92
C LYS A 80 0.60 -13.79 1.85
N MET A 81 0.72 -13.14 3.02
CA MET A 81 0.80 -11.67 3.13
C MET A 81 1.78 -11.01 2.15
N PRO A 82 3.03 -11.48 1.94
CA PRO A 82 3.94 -10.84 0.98
C PRO A 82 3.41 -10.83 -0.46
N ALA A 83 2.70 -11.87 -0.89
CA ALA A 83 2.19 -12.01 -2.25
C ALA A 83 1.16 -10.93 -2.61
N LEU A 84 0.42 -10.39 -1.63
CA LEU A 84 -0.50 -9.28 -1.85
C LEU A 84 0.11 -7.93 -1.42
N ALA A 85 0.80 -7.89 -0.29
CA ALA A 85 1.31 -6.64 0.27
C ALA A 85 2.47 -6.04 -0.53
N MET A 86 3.30 -6.82 -1.21
CA MET A 86 4.35 -6.29 -2.08
C MET A 86 3.77 -5.61 -3.34
N PRO A 87 2.85 -6.23 -4.10
CA PRO A 87 2.13 -5.56 -5.18
C PRO A 87 1.44 -4.27 -4.74
N VAL A 88 0.77 -4.27 -3.58
CA VAL A 88 0.13 -3.06 -3.04
C VAL A 88 1.17 -1.96 -2.77
N ARG A 89 2.28 -2.27 -2.11
CA ARG A 89 3.35 -1.29 -1.88
C ARG A 89 3.89 -0.71 -3.19
N PHE A 90 4.15 -1.58 -4.16
CA PHE A 90 4.65 -1.17 -5.46
C PHE A 90 3.66 -0.23 -6.17
N ALA A 91 2.39 -0.62 -6.24
CA ALA A 91 1.34 0.18 -6.85
C ALA A 91 1.21 1.58 -6.21
N LEU A 92 1.32 1.65 -4.88
CA LEU A 92 1.17 2.91 -4.15
C LEU A 92 2.42 3.80 -4.21
N PHE A 93 3.63 3.23 -4.22
CA PHE A 93 4.87 3.97 -3.94
C PHE A 93 6.05 3.68 -4.87
N ALA A 94 5.90 2.84 -5.90
CA ALA A 94 6.98 2.37 -6.78
C ALA A 94 8.15 1.71 -6.02
N THR A 95 7.88 1.16 -4.83
CA THR A 95 8.83 0.39 -4.02
C THR A 95 8.10 -0.76 -3.34
N THR A 96 8.81 -1.86 -3.09
CA THR A 96 8.28 -3.00 -2.33
C THR A 96 8.50 -2.87 -0.82
N GLN A 97 9.17 -1.80 -0.38
CA GLN A 97 9.51 -1.54 1.02
C GLN A 97 8.82 -0.28 1.53
N THR A 98 8.03 -0.44 2.59
CA THR A 98 7.38 0.64 3.31
C THR A 98 7.29 0.27 4.79
N PRO A 99 6.92 1.21 5.68
CA PRO A 99 6.38 0.87 7.00
C PRO A 99 5.15 -0.07 6.90
N ALA A 100 4.48 -0.34 8.01
CA ALA A 100 3.30 -1.21 7.99
C ALA A 100 2.25 -0.71 6.98
N ILE A 101 1.89 -1.56 6.00
CA ILE A 101 1.12 -1.14 4.82
C ILE A 101 -0.27 -0.62 5.19
N ASP A 102 -0.89 -1.22 6.21
CA ASP A 102 -2.14 -0.76 6.82
C ASP A 102 -2.05 0.68 7.35
N ALA A 103 -0.99 1.01 8.09
CA ALA A 103 -0.76 2.35 8.62
C ALA A 103 -0.41 3.35 7.51
N VAL A 104 0.41 2.93 6.54
CA VAL A 104 0.78 3.75 5.37
C VAL A 104 -0.46 4.12 4.56
N MET A 105 -1.39 3.19 4.32
CA MET A 105 -2.65 3.47 3.62
C MET A 105 -3.55 4.44 4.40
N VAL A 106 -3.59 4.34 5.73
CA VAL A 106 -4.32 5.31 6.57
C VAL A 106 -3.76 6.71 6.38
N VAL A 107 -2.43 6.86 6.37
CA VAL A 107 -1.76 8.15 6.19
C VAL A 107 -1.93 8.68 4.76
N LEU A 108 -1.91 7.79 3.75
CA LEU A 108 -2.09 8.17 2.34
C LEU A 108 -3.53 8.63 2.03
N GLY A 109 -4.53 8.06 2.72
CA GLY A 109 -5.95 8.34 2.47
C GLY A 109 -6.61 7.24 1.64
N LYS A 110 -7.85 6.85 2.01
CA LYS A 110 -8.59 5.75 1.38
C LYS A 110 -8.75 5.96 -0.12
N GLU A 111 -9.18 7.15 -0.50
CA GLU A 111 -9.52 7.53 -1.87
C GLU A 111 -8.29 7.46 -2.77
N GLU A 112 -7.15 7.96 -2.28
CA GLU A 112 -5.88 7.94 -3.02
C GLU A 112 -5.32 6.51 -3.13
N VAL A 113 -5.44 5.69 -2.07
CA VAL A 113 -5.09 4.25 -2.12
C VAL A 113 -5.89 3.55 -3.21
N VAL A 114 -7.22 3.66 -3.17
CA VAL A 114 -8.12 3.03 -4.16
C VAL A 114 -7.80 3.51 -5.57
N LYS A 115 -7.59 4.82 -5.75
CA LYS A 115 -7.25 5.42 -7.04
C LYS A 115 -5.94 4.88 -7.61
N ARG A 116 -4.88 4.76 -6.80
CA ARG A 116 -3.58 4.23 -7.25
C ARG A 116 -3.65 2.74 -7.57
N LEU A 117 -4.32 1.94 -6.73
CA LEU A 117 -4.50 0.52 -6.97
C LEU A 117 -5.31 0.24 -8.24
N SER A 118 -6.32 1.06 -8.52
CA SER A 118 -7.16 0.91 -9.72
C SER A 118 -6.42 1.17 -11.03
N LYS A 119 -5.24 1.80 -11.00
CA LYS A 119 -4.43 2.08 -12.21
C LYS A 119 -3.57 0.90 -12.66
N VAL A 120 -3.47 -0.15 -11.84
CA VAL A 120 -2.55 -1.28 -12.08
C VAL A 120 -3.27 -2.63 -12.19
N VAL A 121 -4.61 -2.62 -12.33
CA VAL A 121 -5.48 -3.81 -12.38
C VAL A 121 -6.47 -3.79 -13.54
#